data_AF-A0A661QPL0-F1
#
_entry.id   AF-A0A661QPL0-F1
#
_cell.length_a   1.000
_cell.length_b   1.000
_cell.length_c   1.000
_cell.angle_alpha   90.00
_cell.angle_beta   90.00
_cell.angle_gamma   90.00
#
_symmetry.space_group_name_H-M   'P 1'
#
loop_
_entity.id
_entity.type
_entity.pdbx_description
1 polymer ?
#
loop_
_entity_poly.entity_id
_entity_poly.type
_entity_poly.pdbx_seq_one_letter_code
_entity_poly.pdbx_strand_id
1 'polypeptide(L)' 'QFLALFFNREKEADEYVARVSSAIKRIYSLNLSPDVRPKVIWGDIYEERVLVEPGNSWVAEMVNLAGGDYLFSDIAGGS' A
#
# COMPACT_ATOMS: atom_id res chain seq x y z
N GLN A 1 -6.51 8.84 -12.92
CA GLN A 1 -6.36 9.92 -13.92
C GLN A 1 -6.38 9.40 -15.35
N PHE A 2 -5.58 8.40 -15.74
CA PHE A 2 -5.58 7.85 -17.12
C PHE A 2 -6.97 7.50 -17.67
N LEU A 3 -7.76 6.72 -16.92
CA LEU A 3 -9.12 6.34 -17.33
C LEU A 3 -10.04 7.54 -17.51
N ALA A 4 -9.87 8.60 -16.73
CA ALA A 4 -10.78 9.74 -16.69
C ALA A 4 -10.84 10.51 -18.01
N LEU A 5 -9.73 10.53 -18.76
CA LEU A 5 -9.62 11.17 -20.07
C LEU A 5 -10.54 10.52 -21.11
N PHE A 6 -10.80 9.22 -20.99
CA PHE A 6 -11.67 8.49 -21.92
C PHE A 6 -13.16 8.72 -21.63
N PHE A 7 -13.49 9.25 -20.46
CA PHE A 7 -14.87 9.40 -19.99
C PHE A 7 -15.25 10.85 -19.67
N ASN A 8 -14.38 11.83 -19.91
CA ASN A 8 -14.54 13.23 -19.51
C ASN A 8 -14.87 13.37 -18.01
N ARG A 9 -14.13 12.67 -17.15
CA ARG A 9 -14.31 12.61 -15.68
C ARG A 9 -13.09 13.09 -14.90
N GLU A 10 -12.31 14.00 -15.48
CA GLU A 10 -11.02 14.44 -14.94
C GLU A 10 -11.18 15.06 -13.56
N LYS A 11 -12.22 15.89 -13.39
CA LYS A 11 -12.51 16.53 -12.10
C LYS A 11 -12.80 15.49 -11.02
N GLU A 12 -13.65 14.50 -11.28
CA GLU A 12 -13.97 13.45 -10.32
C GLU A 12 -12.73 12.59 -9.99
N ALA A 13 -11.86 12.35 -10.98
CA ALA A 13 -10.62 11.64 -10.75
C ALA A 13 -9.65 12.43 -9.87
N ASP A 14 -9.54 13.74 -10.05
CA ASP A 14 -8.69 14.61 -9.23
C ASP A 14 -9.23 14.70 -7.79
N GLU A 15 -10.54 14.85 -7.61
CA GLU A 15 -11.18 14.82 -6.30
C GLU A 15 -10.96 13.47 -5.59
N TYR A 16 -11.07 12.37 -6.33
CA TYR A 16 -10.80 11.03 -5.79
C TYR A 16 -9.34 10.88 -5.34
N VAL A 17 -8.37 11.26 -6.20
CA VAL A 17 -6.94 11.19 -5.88
C VAL A 17 -6.60 12.08 -4.69
N ALA A 18 -7.15 13.30 -4.62
CA ALA A 18 -6.95 14.21 -3.50
C ALA A 18 -7.47 13.61 -2.19
N ARG A 19 -8.64 12.98 -2.21
CA ARG A 19 -9.23 12.30 -1.05
C ARG A 19 -8.39 11.13 -0.56
N VAL A 20 -7.94 10.24 -1.47
CA VAL A 20 -7.08 9.11 -1.12
C VAL A 20 -5.74 9.60 -0.56
N SER A 21 -5.12 10.58 -1.20
CA SER A 21 -3.86 11.18 -0.75
C SER A 21 -3.99 11.80 0.64
N SER A 22 -5.11 12.48 0.92
CA SER A 22 -5.40 13.04 2.24
C SER A 22 -5.54 11.96 3.31
N ALA A 23 -6.22 10.84 3.00
CA ALA A 23 -6.34 9.71 3.90
C ALA A 23 -4.98 9.08 4.23
N ILE A 24 -4.11 8.89 3.22
CA ILE A 24 -2.74 8.40 3.42
C ILE A 24 -1.95 9.37 4.32
N LYS A 25 -1.97 10.67 4.03
CA LYS A 25 -1.30 11.69 4.88
C LYS A 25 -1.80 11.68 6.32
N ARG A 26 -3.11 11.48 6.51
CA ARG A 26 -3.70 11.36 7.84
C ARG A 26 -3.17 10.12 8.58
N ILE A 27 -3.08 8.98 7.92
CA ILE A 27 -2.51 7.76 8.53
C ILE A 27 -1.06 8.00 8.94
N TYR A 28 -0.24 8.61 8.07
CA TYR A 28 1.13 9.01 8.42
C TYR A 28 1.20 9.92 9.65
N SER A 29 0.28 10.87 9.80
CA SER A 29 0.25 11.76 10.97
C SER A 29 -0.13 11.06 12.27
N LEU A 30 -0.74 9.87 12.18
CA LEU A 30 -1.07 9.03 13.33
C LEU A 30 0.07 8.08 13.71
N ASN A 31 1.16 8.04 12.94
CA ASN A 31 2.25 7.10 13.19
C ASN A 31 2.80 7.28 14.61
N LEU A 32 2.97 6.13 15.26
CA LEU A 32 3.71 5.93 16.49
C LEU A 32 5.16 6.42 16.32
N SER A 33 5.86 6.66 17.43
CA SER A 33 7.24 7.18 17.43
C SER A 33 8.07 6.54 16.31
N PRO A 34 8.84 7.33 15.52
CA PRO A 34 9.65 6.80 14.41
C PRO A 34 10.61 5.68 14.83
N ASP A 35 10.87 5.55 16.12
CA ASP A 35 11.70 4.51 16.74
C ASP A 35 11.01 3.13 16.81
N VAL A 36 9.70 3.04 16.58
CA VAL A 36 8.92 1.78 16.66
C VAL A 36 8.33 1.45 15.30
N ARG A 37 9.06 0.63 14.54
CA ARG A 37 8.60 0.05 13.27
C ARG A 37 8.35 -1.44 13.43
N PRO A 38 7.09 -1.89 13.61
CA PRO A 38 6.80 -3.30 13.79
C PRO A 38 7.14 -4.08 12.51
N LYS A 39 7.76 -5.24 12.66
CA LYS A 39 7.95 -6.17 11.55
C LYS A 39 6.61 -6.82 11.19
N VAL A 40 6.24 -6.77 9.92
CA VAL A 40 4.94 -7.28 9.42
C VAL A 40 5.17 -8.26 8.27
N ILE A 41 4.40 -9.34 8.28
CA ILE A 41 4.24 -10.25 7.15
C ILE A 41 2.79 -10.20 6.68
N TRP A 42 2.57 -10.49 5.40
CA TRP A 42 1.23 -10.70 4.87
C TRP A 42 1.28 -11.90 3.95
N GLY A 43 0.38 -12.84 4.18
CA GLY A 43 0.23 -13.99 3.32
C GLY A 43 -1.19 -14.53 3.35
N ASP A 44 -1.54 -15.17 2.25
CA ASP A 44 -2.83 -15.82 2.05
C ASP A 44 -2.65 -17.33 2.06
N ILE A 45 -3.66 -18.04 2.54
CA ILE A 45 -3.67 -19.51 2.53
C ILE A 45 -4.40 -19.96 1.27
N TYR A 46 -3.71 -20.72 0.43
CA TYR A 46 -4.27 -21.28 -0.80
C TYR A 46 -3.75 -22.70 -1.02
N GLU A 47 -4.67 -23.66 -1.22
CA GLU A 47 -4.36 -25.08 -1.50
C GLU A 47 -3.24 -25.66 -0.59
N GLU A 48 -3.43 -25.55 0.74
CA GLU A 48 -2.48 -26.05 1.75
C GLU A 48 -1.11 -25.36 1.73
N ARG A 49 -0.96 -24.24 1.02
CA ARG A 49 0.25 -23.41 0.96
C ARG A 49 -0.02 -22.03 1.56
N VAL A 50 1.05 -21.42 2.07
CA VAL A 50 1.06 -20.00 2.43
C VAL A 50 1.75 -19.25 1.30
N LEU A 51 0.98 -18.41 0.61
CA LEU A 51 1.47 -17.47 -0.38
C LEU A 51 1.81 -16.18 0.35
N VAL A 52 2.99 -15.64 0.10
CA VAL A 52 3.46 -14.42 0.75
C VAL A 52 3.66 -13.37 -0.33
N GLU A 53 3.14 -12.17 -0.07
CA GLU A 53 3.28 -11.06 -0.98
C GLU A 53 4.75 -10.59 -1.09
N PRO A 54 5.25 -10.26 -2.28
CA PRO A 54 6.59 -9.73 -2.42
C PRO A 54 6.69 -8.27 -1.96
N GLY A 55 7.91 -7.77 -1.79
CA GLY A 55 8.19 -6.39 -1.39
C GLY A 55 7.73 -5.32 -2.38
N ASN A 56 7.52 -5.67 -3.65
CA ASN A 56 6.95 -4.78 -4.67
C ASN A 56 5.42 -4.88 -4.79
N SER A 57 4.74 -5.52 -3.83
CA SER A 57 3.27 -5.59 -3.79
C SER A 57 2.64 -4.32 -3.22
N TRP A 58 1.35 -4.11 -3.53
CA TRP A 58 0.52 -3.08 -2.91
C TRP A 58 0.46 -3.21 -1.38
N VAL A 59 0.51 -4.44 -0.88
CA VAL A 59 0.49 -4.73 0.55
C VAL A 59 1.76 -4.24 1.23
N ALA A 60 2.93 -4.50 0.64
CA ALA A 60 4.20 -4.00 1.15
C ALA A 60 4.22 -2.47 1.19
N GLU A 61 3.68 -1.81 0.17
CA GLU A 61 3.50 -0.36 0.16
C GLU A 61 2.59 0.09 1.32
N MET A 62 1.43 -0.53 1.51
CA MET A 62 0.51 -0.21 2.61
C MET A 62 1.16 -0.35 3.99
N VAL A 63 1.91 -1.42 4.23
CA VAL A 63 2.65 -1.63 5.49
C VAL A 63 3.65 -0.50 5.73
N ASN A 64 4.39 -0.09 4.70
CA ASN A 64 5.34 1.02 4.77
C ASN A 64 4.62 2.36 5.03
N LEU A 65 3.48 2.61 4.39
CA LEU A 65 2.66 3.80 4.61
C LEU A 65 2.15 3.88 6.06
N ALA A 66 1.86 2.74 6.68
CA ALA A 66 1.43 2.62 8.07
C ALA A 66 2.59 2.60 9.10
N GLY A 67 3.84 2.84 8.66
CA GLY A 67 5.01 2.89 9.54
C GLY A 67 5.62 1.52 9.89
N GLY A 68 5.16 0.43 9.28
CA GLY A 68 5.71 -0.91 9.47
C GLY A 68 7.04 -1.14 8.76
N ASP A 69 7.67 -2.28 9.07
CA ASP A 69 8.81 -2.86 8.38
C ASP A 69 8.36 -4.18 7.73
N TYR A 70 8.15 -4.17 6.41
CA TYR A 70 7.67 -5.37 5.71
C TYR A 70 8.80 -6.41 5.59
N LEU A 71 8.56 -7.62 6.10
CA LEU A 71 9.60 -8.63 6.27
C LEU A 71 10.28 -9.03 4.95
N PHE A 72 9.53 -9.04 3.85
CA PHE A 72 10.01 -9.47 2.52
C PHE A 72 10.20 -8.28 1.58
N SER A 73 10.53 -7.11 2.12
CA SER A 73 10.75 -5.87 1.36
C SER A 73 11.89 -5.97 0.34
N ASP A 74 12.81 -6.91 0.51
CA ASP A 74 13.96 -7.20 -0.36
C ASP A 74 13.66 -8.25 -1.44
N ILE A 75 12.49 -8.88 -1.43
CA ILE A 75 12.10 -9.89 -2.41
C ILE A 75 11.17 -9.27 -3.44
N ALA A 76 11.56 -9.29 -4.71
CA ALA A 76 10.68 -8.91 -5.81
C ALA A 76 9.92 -10.13 -6.36
N GLY A 77 8.62 -9.99 -6.56
CA GLY A 77 7.82 -10.97 -7.27
C GLY A 77 8.09 -10.92 -8.77
N GLY A 78 7.91 -12.06 -9.45
CA GLY A 78 7.92 -12.11 -10.90
C GLY A 78 6.64 -11.48 -11.47
N SER A 79 6.80 -10.71 -12.55
CA SER A 79 5.72 -10.18 -13.39
C SER A 79 5.28 -11.19 -14.45
#